data_AF-A0A1V6YK65-F1
#
_entry.id   AF-A0A1V6YK65-F1
#
_cell.length_a   1.000
_cell.length_b   1.000
_cell.length_c   1.000
_cell.angle_alpha   90.00
_cell.angle_beta   90.00
_cell.angle_gamma   90.00
#
_symmetry.space_group_name_H-M   'P 1'
#
loop_
_entity.id
_entity.type
_entity.pdbx_description
1 polymer ?
#
loop_
_entity_poly.entity_id
_entity_poly.type
_entity_poly.pdbx_seq_one_letter_code
_entity_poly.pdbx_strand_id
1 'polypeptide(L)'
;MVYYAYAKNSNDDWSWRYVIIAPSYEVLNEWYEAVRARVPENVLWRVSEDFYVFDRTKLHLGRSTSPGNEAPQFLNKMIFQLQNDNEGRGISTFNNHWNR
;
A
#
# COMPACT_ATOMS: atom_id res chain seq x y z
N MET A 1 15.64 -5.68 15.56
CA MET A 1 14.38 -4.94 15.81
C MET A 1 13.60 -4.95 14.50
N VAL A 2 12.27 -5.05 14.50
CA VAL A 2 11.46 -4.98 13.28
C VAL A 2 10.85 -3.59 13.20
N TYR A 3 10.86 -2.96 12.03
CA TYR A 3 10.25 -1.66 11.79
C TYR A 3 8.91 -1.82 11.09
N TYR A 4 7.91 -1.09 11.57
CA TYR A 4 6.56 -1.10 11.05
C TYR A 4 6.21 0.28 10.53
N ALA A 5 5.59 0.33 9.36
CA ALA A 5 5.03 1.54 8.81
C ALA A 5 3.62 1.29 8.30
N TYR A 6 2.83 2.35 8.23
CA TYR A 6 1.47 2.35 7.74
C TYR A 6 1.39 3.11 6.42
N ALA A 7 0.66 2.56 5.46
CA ALA A 7 0.37 3.24 4.21
C ALA A 7 -1.13 3.24 3.94
N LYS A 8 -1.72 4.42 3.73
CA LYS A 8 -3.14 4.55 3.36
C LYS A 8 -3.31 4.97 1.90
N ASN A 9 -4.43 4.56 1.32
CA ASN A 9 -4.87 5.06 0.03
C ASN A 9 -5.19 6.55 0.13
N SER A 10 -4.88 7.33 -0.89
CA SER A 10 -5.23 8.75 -0.97
C SER A 10 -6.68 8.98 -1.39
N ASN A 11 -7.27 8.00 -2.10
CA ASN A 11 -8.60 8.14 -2.67
C ASN A 11 -9.72 7.92 -1.64
N ASP A 12 -9.42 7.25 -0.53
CA ASP A 12 -10.35 6.98 0.57
C ASP A 12 -9.61 6.55 1.84
N ASP A 13 -10.29 6.62 2.99
CA ASP A 13 -9.71 6.25 4.29
C ASP A 13 -10.04 4.81 4.74
N TRP A 14 -10.80 4.04 3.93
CA TRP A 14 -11.36 2.76 4.38
C TRP A 14 -10.77 1.53 3.67
N SER A 15 -10.14 1.69 2.51
CA SER A 15 -9.66 0.58 1.67
C SER A 15 -8.17 0.67 1.32
N TRP A 16 -7.60 -0.46 0.87
CA TRP A 16 -6.22 -0.56 0.39
C TRP A 16 -5.18 -0.01 1.37
N ARG A 17 -5.35 -0.34 2.64
CA ARG A 17 -4.46 0.08 3.74
C ARG A 17 -3.44 -1.00 3.98
N TYR A 18 -2.16 -0.65 4.08
CA TYR A 18 -1.09 -1.61 4.24
C TYR A 18 -0.33 -1.35 5.55
N VAL A 19 0.04 -2.44 6.22
CA VAL A 19 1.17 -2.45 7.15
C VAL A 19 2.39 -2.93 6.37
N ILE A 20 3.44 -2.11 6.36
CA ILE A 20 4.73 -2.40 5.76
C ILE A 20 5.67 -2.83 6.87
N ILE A 21 6.35 -3.96 6.69
CA ILE A 21 7.24 -4.55 7.69
C ILE A 21 8.64 -4.64 7.07
N ALA A 22 9.62 -4.05 7.73
CA ALA A 22 11.00 -4.01 7.31
C ALA A 22 11.95 -4.42 8.46
N PRO A 23 13.16 -4.92 8.16
CA PRO A 23 14.15 -5.24 9.20
C PRO A 23 14.74 -4.02 9.89
N SER A 24 14.64 -2.82 9.29
CA SER A 24 15.05 -1.55 9.90
C SER A 24 14.41 -0.36 9.18
N TYR A 25 14.56 0.84 9.75
CA TYR A 25 14.12 2.08 9.11
C TYR A 25 14.90 2.36 7.82
N GLU A 26 16.19 2.06 7.79
CA GLU A 26 17.06 2.30 6.63
C GLU A 26 16.54 1.53 5.40
N VAL A 27 16.19 0.25 5.57
CA VAL A 27 15.63 -0.56 4.46
C VAL A 27 14.30 0.00 3.98
N LEU A 28 13.43 0.45 4.89
CA LEU A 28 12.18 1.11 4.53
C LEU A 28 12.42 2.43 3.78
N ASN A 29 13.37 3.24 4.25
CA ASN A 29 13.70 4.51 3.64
C ASN A 29 14.29 4.32 2.24
N GLU A 30 15.24 3.39 2.06
CA GLU A 30 15.80 3.06 0.75
C GLU A 30 14.73 2.54 -0.23
N TRP A 31 13.77 1.73 0.25
CA TRP A 31 12.64 1.29 -0.57
C TRP A 31 11.78 2.49 -1.00
N TYR A 32 11.45 3.38 -0.07
CA TYR A 32 10.66 4.57 -0.40
C TYR A 32 11.36 5.41 -1.47
N GLU A 33 12.64 5.72 -1.30
CA GLU A 33 13.40 6.52 -2.28
C GLU A 33 13.45 5.82 -3.64
N ALA A 34 13.61 4.50 -3.67
CA ALA A 34 13.60 3.73 -4.91
C ALA A 34 12.23 3.80 -5.62
N VAL A 35 11.12 3.70 -4.89
CA VAL A 35 9.78 3.85 -5.48
C VAL A 35 9.53 5.28 -5.93
N ARG A 36 9.86 6.28 -5.11
CA ARG A 36 9.72 7.72 -5.42
C ARG A 36 10.47 8.14 -6.67
N ALA A 37 11.63 7.55 -6.94
CA ALA A 37 12.39 7.80 -8.17
C ALA A 37 11.69 7.28 -9.43
N ARG A 38 10.70 6.39 -9.30
CA ARG A 38 9.96 5.75 -10.41
C ARG A 38 8.55 6.29 -10.59
N VAL A 39 8.01 7.03 -9.60
CA VAL A 39 6.62 7.51 -9.63
C VAL A 39 6.53 9.01 -9.38
N PRO A 40 5.54 9.72 -9.97
CA PRO A 40 5.31 11.13 -9.70
C PRO A 40 5.08 11.46 -8.21
N GLU A 41 5.29 12.72 -7.81
CA GLU A 41 5.16 13.19 -6.41
C GLU A 41 3.79 12.91 -5.78
N ASN A 42 2.73 13.01 -6.57
CA ASN A 42 1.37 12.77 -6.12
C ASN A 42 0.95 11.28 -6.07
N VAL A 43 1.86 10.35 -6.34
CA VAL A 43 1.55 8.89 -6.35
C VAL A 43 1.91 8.21 -5.04
N LEU A 44 3.01 8.62 -4.41
CA LEU A 44 3.45 8.11 -3.11
C LEU A 44 4.17 9.26 -2.40
N TRP A 45 3.77 9.56 -1.17
CA TRP A 45 4.44 10.55 -0.33
C TRP A 45 4.44 10.13 1.13
N ARG A 46 5.37 10.69 1.89
CA ARG A 46 5.59 10.42 3.30
C ARG A 46 5.01 11.54 4.16
N VAL A 47 4.26 11.17 5.19
CA VAL A 47 3.70 12.09 6.20
C VAL A 47 4.59 12.10 7.45
N SER A 48 5.08 10.93 7.86
CA SER A 48 6.11 10.72 8.89
C SER A 48 6.97 9.51 8.54
N GLU A 49 8.04 9.24 9.29
CA GLU A 49 8.96 8.12 9.05
C GLU A 49 8.26 6.76 8.85
N ASP A 50 7.15 6.57 9.54
CA ASP A 50 6.31 5.38 9.60
C ASP A 50 4.91 5.55 8.98
N PHE A 51 4.61 6.70 8.34
CA PHE A 51 3.29 6.96 7.75
C PHE A 51 3.40 7.45 6.31
N TYR A 52 2.79 6.70 5.40
CA TYR A 52 2.78 6.94 3.97
C TYR A 52 1.36 7.11 3.45
N VAL A 53 1.24 7.83 2.34
CA VAL A 53 -0.01 7.91 1.57
C VAL A 53 0.32 7.63 0.11
N PHE A 54 -0.54 6.87 -0.56
CA PHE A 54 -0.33 6.51 -1.96
C PHE A 54 -1.63 6.51 -2.76
N ASP A 55 -1.53 6.76 -4.06
CA ASP A 55 -2.66 6.67 -4.99
C ASP A 55 -2.78 5.23 -5.53
N ARG A 56 -3.78 4.50 -5.03
CA ARG A 56 -4.03 3.11 -5.45
C ARG A 56 -4.32 2.97 -6.94
N THR A 57 -4.83 4.00 -7.62
CA THR A 57 -5.12 3.92 -9.07
C THR A 57 -3.86 3.96 -9.93
N LYS A 58 -2.74 4.44 -9.37
CA LYS A 58 -1.46 4.62 -10.07
C LYS A 58 -0.34 3.73 -9.54
N LEU A 59 -0.44 3.27 -8.29
CA LEU A 59 0.56 2.40 -7.66
C LEU A 59 -0.10 1.20 -6.99
N HIS A 60 0.36 0.01 -7.38
CA HIS A 60 0.05 -1.23 -6.68
C HIS A 60 1.06 -1.47 -5.56
N LEU A 61 0.90 -0.75 -4.44
CA LEU A 61 1.91 -0.70 -3.36
C LEU A 61 2.41 -2.08 -2.91
N GLY A 62 1.50 -3.01 -2.63
CA GLY A 62 1.84 -4.37 -2.20
C GLY A 62 2.53 -5.24 -3.25
N ARG A 63 2.65 -4.77 -4.50
CA ARG A 63 3.40 -5.42 -5.59
C ARG A 63 4.61 -4.61 -6.03
N SER A 64 4.93 -3.49 -5.39
CA SER A 64 6.03 -2.61 -5.81
C SER A 64 7.39 -3.31 -5.87
N THR A 65 7.57 -4.40 -5.13
CA THR A 65 8.80 -5.19 -5.12
C THR A 65 8.78 -6.42 -6.05
N SER A 66 7.71 -6.65 -6.80
CA SER A 66 7.66 -7.76 -7.76
C SER A 66 8.52 -7.47 -9.01
N PRO A 67 9.00 -8.50 -9.73
CA PRO A 67 9.76 -8.30 -10.97
C PRO A 67 9.00 -7.42 -11.96
N GLY A 68 9.69 -6.41 -12.51
CA GLY A 68 9.11 -5.46 -13.48
C GLY A 68 8.44 -4.22 -12.87
N ASN A 69 8.36 -4.10 -11.55
CA ASN A 69 7.77 -2.96 -10.85
C ASN A 69 8.84 -1.96 -10.34
N GLU A 70 8.47 -1.07 -9.42
CA GLU A 70 9.27 0.11 -9.05
C GLU A 70 10.53 -0.23 -8.27
N ALA A 71 10.49 -1.26 -7.42
CA ALA A 71 11.54 -1.58 -6.46
C ALA A 71 11.85 -3.10 -6.34
N PRO A 72 12.10 -3.83 -7.45
CA PRO A 72 12.29 -5.28 -7.45
C PRO A 72 13.49 -5.75 -6.61
N GLN A 73 14.49 -4.90 -6.38
CA GLN A 73 15.65 -5.18 -5.53
C GLN A 73 15.31 -5.32 -4.02
N PHE A 74 14.06 -5.00 -3.63
CA PHE A 74 13.52 -5.20 -2.28
C PHE A 74 12.67 -6.47 -2.15
N LEU A 75 12.57 -7.28 -3.21
CA LEU A 75 11.94 -8.59 -3.13
C LEU A 75 12.63 -9.42 -2.03
N ASN A 76 11.84 -10.08 -1.18
CA ASN A 76 12.28 -10.84 -0.01
C ASN A 76 12.97 -10.03 1.11
N LYS A 77 12.93 -8.69 1.06
CA LYS A 77 13.48 -7.83 2.14
C LYS A 77 12.42 -7.19 3.02
N MET A 78 11.17 -7.16 2.56
CA MET A 78 10.05 -6.46 3.21
C MET A 78 8.76 -7.24 3.02
N ILE A 79 7.78 -7.01 3.89
CA ILE A 79 6.45 -7.59 3.80
C ILE A 79 5.43 -6.45 3.69
N PHE A 80 4.45 -6.63 2.81
CA PHE A 80 3.30 -5.73 2.67
C PHE A 80 2.04 -6.52 3.04
N GLN A 81 1.43 -6.16 4.16
CA GLN A 81 0.18 -6.78 4.61
C GLN A 81 -1.00 -5.85 4.33
N LEU A 82 -1.84 -6.23 3.36
CA LEU A 82 -3.11 -5.58 3.12
C LEU A 82 -4.04 -5.82 4.31
N GLN A 83 -4.54 -4.73 4.90
CA GLN A 83 -5.53 -4.76 5.97
C GLN A 83 -6.94 -4.94 5.40
N ASN A 84 -7.85 -5.47 6.21
CA ASN A 84 -9.26 -5.54 5.86
C ASN A 84 -9.82 -4.13 5.61
N ASP A 85 -10.82 -4.02 4.75
CA ASP A 85 -11.55 -2.76 4.58
C ASP A 85 -12.31 -2.41 5.88
N ASN A 86 -12.25 -1.14 6.33
CA ASN A 86 -12.75 -0.71 7.66
C ASN A 86 -14.24 -1.00 7.89
N GLU A 87 -15.03 -1.13 6.83
CA GLU A 87 -16.48 -1.36 6.90
C GLU A 87 -16.87 -2.81 6.59
N GLY A 88 -15.90 -3.68 6.24
CA GLY A 88 -16.14 -5.00 5.70
C GLY A 88 -16.92 -4.90 4.39
N ARG A 89 -16.27 -5.13 3.24
CA ARG A 89 -16.98 -5.16 1.95
C ARG A 89 -18.03 -6.28 1.94
N GLY A 90 -19.27 -5.95 2.29
CA GLY A 90 -20.42 -6.80 2.09
C GLY A 90 -20.73 -6.88 0.60
N ILE A 91 -20.42 -8.01 -0.03
CA ILE A 91 -20.87 -8.29 -1.39
C ILE A 91 -22.33 -8.74 -1.28
N SER A 92 -23.26 -7.79 -1.41
CA SER A 92 -24.69 -8.08 -1.47
C SER A 92 -25.04 -8.71 -2.82
N THR A 93 -25.62 -9.91 -2.81
CA THR A 93 -26.18 -10.58 -3.99
C THR A 93 -27.70 -10.36 -4.13
N PHE A 94 -28.29 -9.48 -3.31
CA PHE A 94 -29.72 -9.22 -3.33
C PHE A 94 -30.12 -8.53 -4.65
N ASN A 95 -30.95 -9.22 -5.44
CA ASN A 95 -31.59 -8.67 -6.62
C ASN A 95 -33.03 -8.28 -6.29
N ASN A 96 -33.27 -7.00 -6.01
CA ASN A 96 -34.58 -6.47 -5.66
C ASN A 96 -35.59 -6.42 -6.83
N HIS A 97 -35.20 -6.84 -8.04
CA HIS A 97 -36.09 -6.82 -9.22
C HIS A 97 -37.07 -7.99 -9.29
N TRP A 98 -36.94 -9.02 -8.45
CA TRP A 98 -37.80 -10.23 -8.49
C TRP A 98 -39.02 -10.17 -7.56
N ASN A 99 -39.17 -9.09 -6.78
CA ASN A 99 -40.28 -8.89 -5.83
C ASN A 99 -41.31 -7.85 -6.34
N ARG A 100 -41.58 -7.80 -7.64
CA ARG A 100 -42.67 -7.00 -8.23
C ARG A 100 -43.65 -7.88 -8.99
#